data_AF-A0AAW6DPZ9-F1
#
_entry.id   AF-A0AAW6DPZ9-F1
#
_cell.length_a   1.000
_cell.length_b   1.000
_cell.length_c   1.000
_cell.angle_alpha   90.00
_cell.angle_beta   90.00
_cell.angle_gamma   90.00
#
_symmetry.space_group_name_H-M   'P 1'
#
loop_
_entity.id
_entity.type
_entity.pdbx_description
1 polymer ?
#
loop_
_entity_poly.entity_id
_entity_poly.type
_entity_poly.pdbx_seq_one_letter_code
_entity_poly.pdbx_strand_id
1 'polypeptide(L)' 'MKKYRYYIFCEGQETEPNYFQGFKKWIEENPIYKDMVLIEIEPCQAETMRVIGMAEEYVC' A
#
# COMPACT_ATOMS: atom_id res chain seq x y z
N MET A 1 4.26 -7.99 19.41
CA MET A 1 5.03 -7.89 18.16
C MET A 1 4.24 -8.63 17.08
N LYS A 2 3.70 -7.93 16.08
CA LYS A 2 2.91 -8.59 15.04
C LYS A 2 3.84 -9.37 14.11
N LYS A 3 3.55 -10.66 13.94
CA LYS A 3 4.44 -11.65 13.31
C LYS A 3 4.61 -11.44 11.79
N TYR A 4 3.65 -10.77 11.16
CA TYR A 4 3.65 -10.48 9.73
C TYR A 4 3.17 -9.05 9.51
N ARG A 5 3.95 -8.26 8.78
CA ARG A 5 3.59 -6.94 8.26
C ARG A 5 3.52 -7.09 6.74
N TYR A 6 2.36 -6.84 6.18
CA TYR A 6 2.11 -6.91 4.75
C TYR A 6 2.17 -5.50 4.18
N TYR A 7 2.97 -5.31 3.13
CA TYR A 7 3.09 -4.06 2.43
C TYR A 7 2.40 -4.22 1.08
N ILE A 8 1.41 -3.38 0.82
CA ILE A 8 0.68 -3.36 -0.45
C ILE A 8 0.97 -2.04 -1.11
N PHE A 9 1.55 -2.11 -2.31
CA PHE A 9 1.79 -0.95 -3.14
C PHE A 9 0.76 -0.93 -4.26
N CYS A 10 0.15 0.24 -4.45
CA CYS A 10 -0.83 0.45 -5.50
C CYS A 10 -0.29 1.47 -6.52
N GLU A 11 -0.27 1.08 -7.79
CA GLU A 11 0.00 1.96 -8.93
C GLU A 11 -1.26 2.03 -9.79
N GLY A 12 -1.67 3.23 -10.20
CA GLY A 12 -2.73 3.36 -11.21
C GLY A 12 -2.95 4.78 -11.68
N GLN A 13 -3.32 4.94 -12.96
CA GLN A 13 -3.84 6.21 -13.45
C GLN A 13 -5.20 6.46 -12.80
N GLU A 14 -5.52 7.73 -12.60
CA GLU A 14 -6.74 8.23 -11.94
C GLU A 14 -8.02 7.96 -12.78
N THR A 15 -8.18 6.73 -13.30
CA THR A 15 -9.33 6.30 -14.10
C THR A 15 -10.59 6.11 -13.24
N GLU A 16 -10.41 5.75 -11.96
CA GLU A 16 -11.46 5.79 -10.94
C GLU A 16 -11.02 6.73 -9.81
N PRO A 17 -11.63 7.92 -9.66
CA PRO A 17 -11.27 8.84 -8.60
C PRO A 17 -11.49 8.15 -7.25
N ASN A 18 -10.42 8.06 -6.46
CA ASN A 18 -10.41 7.54 -5.08
C ASN A 18 -10.51 6.01 -4.91
N TYR A 19 -10.35 5.17 -5.94
CA TYR A 19 -10.40 3.70 -5.76
C TYR A 19 -9.37 3.21 -4.71
N PHE A 20 -8.09 3.57 -4.90
CA PHE A 20 -7.03 3.17 -3.99
C PHE A 20 -7.11 3.85 -2.62
N GLN A 21 -7.60 5.09 -2.57
CA GLN A 21 -7.81 5.79 -1.31
C GLN A 21 -8.94 5.16 -0.48
N GLY A 22 -10.04 4.75 -1.14
CA GLY A 22 -11.12 4.00 -0.51
C GLY A 22 -10.64 2.66 0.01
N PHE A 23 -9.86 1.93 -0.79
CA PHE A 23 -9.25 0.67 -0.39
C PHE A 23 -8.32 0.83 0.82
N LYS A 24 -7.42 1.81 0.80
CA LYS A 24 -6.52 2.13 1.92
C LYS A 24 -7.31 2.38 3.20
N LYS A 25 -8.33 3.24 3.13
CA LYS A 25 -9.20 3.58 4.26
C LYS A 25 -9.91 2.35 4.84
N TRP A 26 -10.44 1.47 4.00
CA TRP A 26 -11.17 0.28 4.47
C TRP A 26 -10.27 -0.70 5.23
N ILE A 27 -9.01 -0.83 4.82
CA ILE A 27 -8.04 -1.72 5.47
C ILE A 27 -7.50 -1.10 6.78
N GLU A 28 -7.24 0.20 6.78
CA GLU A 28 -6.80 0.95 7.98
C GLU A 28 -7.89 1.06 9.05
N GLU A 29 -9.16 1.11 8.65
CA GLU A 29 -10.30 1.11 9.59
C GLU A 29 -10.64 -0.29 10.11
N ASN A 30 -10.21 -1.36 9.43
CA ASN A 30 -10.53 -2.71 9.84
C ASN A 30 -9.65 -3.14 11.05
N PRO A 31 -10.25 -3.45 12.22
CA PRO A 31 -9.49 -3.75 13.43
C PRO A 31 -8.59 -4.99 13.33
N ILE A 32 -8.86 -5.89 12.37
CA ILE A 32 -8.02 -7.06 12.10
C ILE A 32 -6.76 -6.61 11.33
N TYR A 33 -6.96 -5.86 10.26
CA TYR A 33 -5.89 -5.56 9.30
C TYR A 33 -5.10 -4.29 9.62
N LYS A 34 -5.66 -3.35 10.38
CA LYS A 34 -5.10 -2.01 10.62
C LYS A 34 -3.66 -1.97 11.13
N ASP A 35 -3.24 -2.96 11.93
CA ASP A 35 -1.85 -3.02 12.39
C ASP A 35 -1.08 -4.20 11.75
N MET A 36 -1.68 -4.93 10.79
CA MET A 36 -1.02 -5.99 10.01
C MET A 36 -0.64 -5.57 8.59
N VAL A 37 -1.36 -4.62 7.99
CA VAL A 37 -1.22 -4.24 6.59
C VAL A 37 -0.91 -2.74 6.50
N LEU A 38 0.17 -2.40 5.80
CA LEU A 38 0.50 -1.02 5.42
C LEU A 38 0.22 -0.87 3.92
N ILE A 39 -0.48 0.18 3.54
CA ILE A 39 -0.82 0.47 2.14
C ILE A 39 -0.26 1.82 1.76
N GLU A 40 0.62 1.83 0.77
CA GLU A 40 1.14 3.05 0.16
C GLU A 40 0.67 3.16 -1.29
N ILE A 41 0.22 4.36 -1.65
CA ILE A 41 -0.31 4.66 -2.98
C ILE A 41 0.74 5.51 -3.67
N GLU A 42 1.35 4.95 -4.71
CA GLU A 42 2.35 5.65 -5.53
C GLU A 42 1.67 6.24 -6.78
N PRO A 43 2.14 7.40 -7.27
CA PRO A 43 1.62 7.97 -8.50
C PRO A 43 1.87 7.03 -9.68
N CYS A 44 0.92 6.97 -10.62
CA CYS A 44 1.12 6.22 -11.86
C CYS A 44 2.38 6.72 -12.57
N GLN A 45 3.18 5.81 -13.12
CA GLN A 45 4.52 6.01 -13.72
C GLN A 45 5.70 5.77 -12.78
N ALA A 46 5.48 5.41 -11.51
CA ALA A 46 6.53 4.81 -10.70
C ALA A 46 6.83 3.40 -11.25
N GLU A 47 7.82 3.28 -12.12
CA GLU A 47 8.22 1.98 -12.71
C GLU A 47 8.25 0.88 -11.63
N THR A 48 7.69 -0.29 -11.91
CA THR A 48 7.48 -1.38 -10.93
C THR A 48 8.74 -1.73 -10.12
N MET A 49 9.94 -1.56 -10.68
CA MET A 49 11.21 -1.77 -9.98
C MET A 49 11.50 -0.74 -8.87
N ARG A 50 11.04 0.51 -9.02
CA ARG A 50 11.16 1.56 -8.01
C ARG A 50 10.29 1.25 -6.79
N VAL A 51 9.09 0.75 -7.03
CA VAL A 51 8.15 0.31 -5.98
C VAL A 51 8.76 -0.84 -5.16
N ILE A 52 9.44 -1.78 -5.82
CA ILE A 52 10.17 -2.87 -5.13
C ILE A 52 11.31 -2.31 -4.26
N GLY A 53 12.10 -1.35 -4.77
CA GLY A 53 13.17 -0.74 -3.98
C GLY A 53 12.65 0.00 -2.73
N MET A 54 11.54 0.71 -2.85
CA MET A 54 10.88 1.32 -1.68
C MET A 54 10.39 0.26 -0.71
N ALA A 55 9.81 -0.85 -1.19
CA ALA A 55 9.40 -1.96 -0.34
C ALA A 55 10.55 -2.56 0.47
N GLU A 56 11.76 -2.65 -0.11
CA GLU A 56 12.96 -3.11 0.60
C GLU A 56 13.34 -2.18 1.77
N GLU A 57 13.22 -0.85 1.60
CA GLU A 57 13.44 0.12 2.69
C GLU A 57 12.48 -0.07 3.88
N TYR A 58 11.25 -0.54 3.65
CA TYR A 58 10.27 -0.79 4.71
C TYR A 58 10.48 -2.12 5.46
N VAL A 59 11.34 -3.00 4.95
CA VAL A 59 11.64 -4.33 5.52
C VAL A 59 12.99 -4.35 6.23
N CYS A 60 13.96 -3.52 5.82
CA CYS A 60 15.27 -3.33 6.46
C CYS A 60 15.20 -2.57 7.80
#